data_AF-A0A2E1V1A5-F1
#
_entry.id   AF-A0A2E1V1A5-F1
#
_cell.length_a   1.000
_cell.length_b   1.000
_cell.length_c   1.000
_cell.angle_alpha   90.00
_cell.angle_beta   90.00
_cell.angle_gamma   90.00
#
_symmetry.space_group_name_H-M   'P 1'
#
loop_
_entity.id
_entity.type
_entity.pdbx_description
1 polymer ?
#
loop_
_entity_poly.entity_id
_entity_poly.type
_entity_poly.pdbx_seq_one_letter_code
_entity_poly.pdbx_strand_id
1 'polypeptide(L)'
;MTDFRSTTAVSQPDLRSTSADVALQSTPVGTGFKSSIPRERRFNVADLFKFSRGRGDLLFSALFLAAALFVALSFFGESGWADRDLPQRRLGKMLKQPWVGPVIAVMILLPAALGNFALSLRRARLDRRKHRPNKTRYEVVQWLRAVEFVAYFIVYTRSIELIGYLFATIIFAVLMVFRLGYRSWRWLGITIAVSFVSVLFFRTMLQIKTPVNIWLYNQLPDGLERFMKVYF
;
A
#
# COMPACT_ATOMS: atom_id res chain seq x y z
N MET A 1 -39.09 -41.41 -32.32
CA MET A 1 -39.39 -42.42 -31.27
C MET A 1 -38.06 -42.89 -30.70
N THR A 2 -37.68 -42.27 -29.59
CA THR A 2 -36.48 -42.56 -28.80
C THR A 2 -36.92 -43.33 -27.58
N ASP A 3 -36.43 -44.55 -27.41
CA ASP A 3 -36.33 -45.21 -26.12
C ASP A 3 -35.22 -46.25 -26.17
N PHE A 4 -34.13 -45.99 -25.45
CA PHE A 4 -33.29 -47.05 -24.90
C PHE A 4 -32.82 -46.61 -23.52
N ARG A 5 -33.46 -47.18 -22.51
CA ARG A 5 -33.06 -47.10 -21.11
C ARG A 5 -31.72 -47.81 -20.92
N SER A 6 -30.80 -47.18 -20.21
CA SER A 6 -29.67 -47.86 -19.56
C SER A 6 -29.71 -47.58 -18.06
N THR A 7 -30.12 -48.60 -17.34
CA THR A 7 -30.01 -48.75 -15.88
C THR A 7 -28.55 -48.99 -15.55
N THR A 8 -27.96 -48.17 -14.69
CA THR A 8 -26.72 -48.54 -13.96
C THR A 8 -26.85 -48.09 -12.52
N ALA A 9 -27.21 -49.06 -11.68
CA ALA A 9 -27.10 -48.97 -10.24
C ALA A 9 -25.63 -48.79 -9.86
N VAL A 10 -25.29 -47.68 -9.21
CA VAL A 10 -23.98 -47.49 -8.59
C VAL A 10 -24.13 -47.83 -7.11
N SER A 11 -23.67 -49.02 -6.72
CA SER A 11 -23.43 -49.35 -5.33
C SER A 11 -22.25 -48.52 -4.83
N GLN A 12 -22.47 -47.63 -3.85
CA GLN A 12 -21.38 -47.02 -3.09
C GLN A 12 -20.71 -48.10 -2.21
N PRO A 13 -19.39 -48.32 -2.29
CA PRO A 13 -18.69 -49.05 -1.25
C PRO A 13 -18.36 -48.11 -0.09
N ASP A 14 -18.71 -48.55 1.12
CA ASP A 14 -18.33 -47.95 2.39
C ASP A 14 -16.83 -47.62 2.44
N LEU A 15 -16.50 -46.34 2.61
CA LEU A 15 -15.14 -45.88 2.86
C LEU A 15 -14.75 -46.17 4.31
N ARG A 16 -14.41 -47.42 4.62
CA ARG A 16 -13.66 -47.76 5.84
C ARG A 16 -12.17 -47.65 5.55
N SER A 17 -11.46 -46.81 6.32
CA SER A 17 -10.01 -46.70 6.27
C SER A 17 -9.37 -47.92 6.89
N THR A 18 -9.06 -48.94 6.09
CA THR A 18 -8.20 -50.04 6.51
C THR A 18 -6.76 -49.56 6.42
N SER A 19 -6.06 -49.50 7.55
CA SER A 19 -4.62 -49.33 7.63
C SER A 19 -3.94 -50.61 7.14
N ALA A 20 -3.90 -50.79 5.82
CA ALA A 20 -3.06 -51.79 5.21
C ALA A 20 -1.70 -51.13 4.94
N ASP A 21 -0.64 -51.68 5.54
CA ASP A 21 0.77 -51.45 5.22
C ASP A 21 1.07 -51.86 3.76
N VAL A 22 0.48 -51.14 2.81
CA VAL A 22 0.80 -51.27 1.40
C VAL A 22 1.98 -50.35 1.16
N ALA A 23 3.18 -50.93 1.14
CA ALA A 23 4.36 -50.24 0.65
C ALA A 23 4.02 -49.63 -0.72
N LEU A 24 4.09 -48.29 -0.81
CA LEU A 24 3.86 -47.55 -2.04
C LEU A 24 4.92 -47.97 -3.08
N GLN A 25 4.63 -49.02 -3.84
CA GLN A 25 5.47 -49.43 -4.95
C GLN A 25 5.32 -48.40 -6.07
N SER A 26 6.23 -47.44 -6.13
CA SER A 26 6.34 -46.54 -7.27
C SER A 26 6.82 -47.35 -8.46
N THR A 27 5.90 -47.84 -9.29
CA THR A 27 6.26 -48.37 -10.60
C THR A 27 6.93 -47.23 -11.37
N PRO A 28 8.14 -47.40 -11.91
CA PRO A 28 8.82 -46.35 -12.67
C PRO A 28 8.14 -46.27 -14.04
N VAL A 29 6.96 -45.66 -14.07
CA VAL A 29 6.34 -45.24 -15.33
C VAL A 29 7.28 -44.18 -15.90
N GLY A 30 8.06 -44.56 -16.91
CA GLY A 30 9.09 -43.76 -17.57
C GLY A 30 8.56 -42.54 -18.34
N THR A 31 7.53 -41.87 -17.83
CA THR A 31 7.11 -40.57 -18.32
C THR A 31 7.97 -39.52 -17.63
N GLY A 32 9.11 -39.20 -18.24
CA GLY A 32 9.93 -38.07 -17.80
C GLY A 32 9.06 -36.82 -17.63
N PHE A 33 9.22 -36.12 -16.52
CA PHE A 33 8.46 -34.91 -16.21
C PHE A 33 8.63 -33.88 -17.34
N LYS A 34 7.63 -33.77 -18.22
CA LYS A 34 7.57 -32.73 -19.24
C LYS A 34 6.87 -31.52 -18.65
N SER A 35 7.65 -30.61 -18.05
CA SER A 35 7.15 -29.28 -17.72
C SER A 35 6.90 -28.53 -19.04
N SER A 36 5.64 -28.37 -19.43
CA SER A 36 5.27 -27.50 -20.55
C SER A 36 4.81 -26.16 -19.98
N ILE A 37 5.61 -25.11 -20.15
CA ILE A 37 5.17 -23.76 -19.81
C ILE A 37 4.26 -23.26 -20.94
N PRO A 38 3.00 -22.90 -20.66
CA PRO A 38 2.07 -22.36 -21.65
C PRO A 38 2.71 -21.18 -22.39
N ARG A 39 2.54 -21.10 -23.72
CA ARG A 39 3.15 -20.02 -24.53
C ARG A 39 2.79 -18.61 -24.05
N GLU A 40 1.57 -18.45 -23.55
CA GLU A 40 1.04 -17.24 -22.92
C GLU A 40 1.76 -16.80 -21.64
N ARG A 41 2.50 -17.70 -20.99
CA ARG A 41 3.27 -17.43 -19.77
C ARG A 41 4.78 -17.22 -20.04
N ARG A 42 5.18 -17.20 -21.31
CA ARG A 42 6.55 -16.85 -21.72
C ARG A 42 6.69 -15.32 -21.73
N PHE A 43 7.21 -14.76 -20.65
CA PHE A 43 7.65 -13.37 -20.63
C PHE A 43 9.11 -13.29 -21.07
N ASN A 44 9.46 -12.32 -21.90
CA ASN A 44 10.85 -12.06 -22.23
C ASN A 44 11.49 -11.31 -21.06
N VAL A 45 12.64 -11.78 -20.57
CA VAL A 45 13.36 -11.11 -19.47
C VAL A 45 13.75 -9.68 -19.88
N ALA A 46 14.01 -9.42 -21.16
CA ALA A 46 14.29 -8.07 -21.66
C ALA A 46 13.09 -7.11 -21.52
N ASP A 47 11.86 -7.62 -21.56
CA ASP A 47 10.65 -6.80 -21.39
C ASP A 47 10.48 -6.34 -19.93
N LEU A 48 10.99 -7.09 -18.95
CA LEU A 48 11.00 -6.66 -17.54
C LEU A 48 11.89 -5.42 -17.32
N PHE A 49 12.96 -5.30 -18.10
CA PHE A 49 13.89 -4.17 -18.01
C PHE A 49 13.54 -3.02 -18.98
N LYS A 50 12.47 -3.16 -19.77
CA LYS A 50 12.03 -2.13 -20.70
C LYS A 50 11.30 -1.04 -19.93
N PHE A 51 11.99 0.06 -19.66
CA PHE A 51 11.39 1.24 -19.08
C PHE A 51 10.32 1.82 -20.03
N SER A 52 9.05 1.65 -19.65
CA SER A 52 7.91 2.21 -20.38
C SER A 52 7.35 3.40 -19.60
N ARG A 53 7.38 4.59 -20.20
CA ARG A 53 6.71 5.77 -19.65
C ARG A 53 5.19 5.63 -19.85
N GLY A 54 4.43 5.74 -18.76
CA GLY A 54 2.97 5.72 -18.78
C GLY A 54 2.36 6.99 -19.41
N ARG A 55 1.06 6.98 -19.70
CA ARG A 55 0.40 8.13 -20.35
C ARG A 55 0.20 9.32 -19.41
N GLY A 56 0.23 9.09 -18.10
CA GLY A 56 0.23 10.10 -17.04
C GLY A 56 1.62 10.70 -16.71
N ASP A 57 2.69 10.27 -17.39
CA ASP A 57 4.08 10.69 -17.09
C ASP A 57 4.25 12.22 -17.11
N LEU A 58 3.55 12.94 -18.00
CA LEU A 58 3.64 14.40 -18.07
C LEU A 58 3.07 15.07 -16.82
N LEU A 59 1.89 14.64 -16.38
CA LEU A 59 1.27 15.21 -15.18
C LEU A 59 2.08 14.84 -13.94
N PHE A 60 2.54 13.59 -13.86
CA PHE A 60 3.40 13.13 -12.77
C PHE A 60 4.71 13.92 -12.68
N SER A 61 5.42 14.08 -13.81
CA SER A 61 6.64 14.89 -13.85
C SER A 61 6.39 16.37 -13.57
N ALA A 62 5.24 16.93 -13.97
CA ALA A 62 4.85 18.29 -13.62
C ALA A 62 4.62 18.46 -12.11
N LEU A 63 3.91 17.52 -11.48
CA LEU A 63 3.68 17.52 -10.02
C LEU A 63 5.00 17.39 -9.26
N PHE A 64 5.91 16.51 -9.70
CA PHE A 64 7.24 16.38 -9.11
C PHE A 64 8.09 17.64 -9.28
N LEU A 65 8.05 18.28 -10.45
CA LEU A 65 8.74 19.54 -10.67
C LEU A 65 8.17 20.65 -9.78
N ALA A 66 6.85 20.72 -9.62
CA ALA A 66 6.21 21.67 -8.73
C ALA A 66 6.63 21.44 -7.26
N ALA A 67 6.68 20.19 -6.80
CA ALA A 67 7.17 19.84 -5.47
C ALA A 67 8.66 20.19 -5.28
N ALA A 68 9.51 19.89 -6.28
CA ALA A 68 10.92 20.25 -6.25
C ALA A 68 11.13 21.77 -6.20
N LEU A 69 10.35 22.52 -6.98
CA LEU A 69 10.37 23.98 -6.96
C LEU A 69 9.87 24.52 -5.62
N PHE A 70 8.80 23.95 -5.07
CA PHE A 70 8.30 24.31 -3.74
C PHE A 70 9.38 24.14 -2.69
N VAL A 71 10.06 22.98 -2.64
CA VAL A 71 11.18 22.75 -1.71
C VAL A 71 12.31 23.76 -1.94
N ALA A 72 12.66 24.05 -3.19
CA ALA A 72 13.71 25.02 -3.51
C ALA A 72 13.35 26.45 -3.08
N LEU A 73 12.07 26.85 -3.17
CA LEU A 73 11.58 28.16 -2.73
C LEU A 73 11.48 28.24 -1.20
N SER A 74 11.01 27.17 -0.55
CA SER A 74 10.92 27.05 0.90
C SER A 74 12.29 26.87 1.59
N PHE A 75 13.32 26.52 0.84
CA PHE A 75 14.68 26.26 1.34
C PHE A 75 15.19 27.41 2.22
N PHE A 76 15.04 28.66 1.79
CA PHE A 76 15.60 29.80 2.52
C PHE A 76 14.92 30.06 3.87
N GLY A 77 13.68 29.59 4.06
CA GLY A 77 12.94 29.75 5.32
C GLY A 77 13.17 28.61 6.31
N GLU A 78 13.24 27.36 5.84
CA GLU A 78 13.17 26.16 6.71
C GLU A 78 14.51 25.41 6.89
N SER A 79 15.54 25.71 6.07
CA SER A 79 16.79 24.92 6.07
C SER A 79 17.83 25.36 7.12
N GLY A 80 17.55 26.39 7.91
CA GLY A 80 18.54 27.01 8.79
C GLY A 80 19.65 27.77 8.03
N TRP A 81 19.39 28.14 6.77
CA TRP A 81 20.31 28.90 5.92
C TRP A 81 20.59 30.32 6.44
N ALA A 82 19.60 30.94 7.08
CA ALA A 82 19.74 32.27 7.67
C ALA A 82 20.72 32.31 8.84
N ASP A 83 20.73 31.26 9.67
CA ASP A 83 21.56 31.15 10.89
C ASP A 83 22.88 30.41 10.64
N ARG A 84 23.37 30.39 9.40
CA ARG A 84 24.56 29.62 9.04
C ARG A 84 25.83 30.24 9.62
N ASP A 85 26.66 29.40 10.20
CA ASP A 85 28.01 29.75 10.60
C ASP A 85 28.95 29.51 9.39
N LEU A 86 29.49 30.56 8.80
CA LEU A 86 30.31 30.50 7.56
C LEU A 86 31.82 30.22 7.77
N PRO A 87 32.49 30.60 8.86
CA PRO A 87 33.94 30.45 9.02
C PRO A 87 34.32 29.05 9.54
N GLN A 88 33.97 27.99 8.80
CA GLN A 88 34.34 26.61 9.13
C GLN A 88 35.47 26.13 8.22
N ARG A 89 36.72 26.19 8.69
CA ARG A 89 37.88 25.67 7.94
C ARG A 89 37.97 24.13 7.88
N ARG A 90 37.16 23.42 8.68
CA ARG A 90 37.14 21.94 8.72
C ARG A 90 35.91 21.40 8.00
N LEU A 91 36.11 20.62 6.94
CA LEU A 91 35.04 19.98 6.16
C LEU A 91 34.04 19.20 7.03
N GLY A 92 34.52 18.45 8.03
CA GLY A 92 33.65 17.67 8.93
C GLY A 92 32.73 18.53 9.82
N LYS A 93 33.06 19.80 10.08
CA LYS A 93 32.17 20.73 10.80
C LYS A 93 31.19 21.39 9.83
N MET A 94 31.62 21.67 8.60
CA MET A 94 30.77 22.20 7.54
C MET A 94 29.65 21.22 7.18
N LEU A 95 29.96 19.93 6.99
CA LEU A 95 28.97 18.88 6.65
C LEU A 95 27.92 18.64 7.75
N LYS A 96 28.19 19.00 8.99
CA LYS A 96 27.24 18.87 10.13
C LYS A 96 26.25 20.03 10.22
N GLN A 97 26.38 21.04 9.36
CA GLN A 97 25.46 22.18 9.39
C GLN A 97 24.08 21.77 8.85
N PRO A 98 23.00 22.29 9.47
CA PRO A 98 21.63 21.88 9.14
C PRO A 98 21.25 22.13 7.67
N TRP A 99 21.85 23.14 7.02
CA TRP A 99 21.53 23.53 5.64
C TRP A 99 22.24 22.71 4.56
N VAL A 100 23.36 22.04 4.86
CA VAL A 100 24.21 21.40 3.84
C VAL A 100 23.51 20.22 3.18
N GLY A 101 22.87 19.35 3.97
CA GLY A 101 22.08 18.23 3.43
C GLY A 101 20.96 18.70 2.50
N PRO A 102 20.09 19.63 2.94
CA PRO A 102 19.07 20.24 2.10
C PRO A 102 19.61 20.89 0.81
N VAL A 103 20.75 21.59 0.84
CA VAL A 103 21.36 22.16 -0.38
C VAL A 103 21.74 21.08 -1.38
N ILE A 104 22.45 20.04 -0.92
CA ILE A 104 22.88 18.93 -1.79
C ILE A 104 21.65 18.24 -2.40
N ALA A 105 20.60 18.03 -1.59
CA ALA A 105 19.35 17.45 -2.05
C ALA A 105 18.70 18.30 -3.15
N VAL A 106 18.56 19.62 -2.96
CA VAL A 106 17.97 20.52 -3.96
C VAL A 106 18.82 20.60 -5.23
N MET A 107 20.15 20.67 -5.09
CA MET A 107 21.09 20.72 -6.21
C MET A 107 21.01 19.49 -7.12
N ILE A 108 20.67 18.32 -6.57
CA ILE A 108 20.47 17.09 -7.36
C ILE A 108 19.03 17.01 -7.86
N LEU A 109 18.06 17.29 -6.98
CA LEU A 109 16.63 17.12 -7.25
C LEU A 109 16.14 18.06 -8.36
N LEU A 110 16.52 19.33 -8.33
CA LEU A 110 15.97 20.33 -9.23
C LEU A 110 16.39 20.10 -10.70
N PRO A 111 17.68 19.88 -11.03
CA PRO A 111 18.07 19.52 -12.39
C PRO A 111 17.47 18.20 -12.87
N ALA A 112 17.38 17.19 -11.99
CA ALA A 112 16.78 15.91 -12.32
C ALA A 112 15.28 16.05 -12.64
N ALA A 113 14.53 16.82 -11.84
CA ALA A 113 13.12 17.08 -12.06
C ALA A 113 12.87 17.88 -13.35
N LEU A 114 13.67 18.93 -13.59
CA LEU A 114 13.62 19.73 -14.82
C LEU A 114 13.91 18.87 -16.06
N GLY A 115 14.96 18.04 -16.00
CA GLY A 115 15.31 17.11 -17.07
C GLY A 115 14.18 16.12 -17.34
N ASN A 116 13.62 15.50 -16.30
CA ASN A 116 12.53 14.55 -16.42
C ASN A 116 11.27 15.19 -17.04
N PHE A 117 10.90 16.38 -16.57
CA PHE A 117 9.78 17.14 -17.13
C PHE A 117 10.01 17.53 -18.60
N ALA A 118 11.21 18.00 -18.96
CA ALA A 118 11.55 18.35 -20.34
C ALA A 118 11.45 17.12 -21.27
N LEU A 119 11.94 15.96 -20.83
CA LEU A 119 11.80 14.67 -21.53
C LEU A 119 10.33 14.29 -21.70
N SER A 120 9.53 14.41 -20.63
CA SER A 120 8.11 14.09 -20.67
C SER A 120 7.32 15.03 -21.59
N LEU A 121 7.65 16.33 -21.57
CA LEU A 121 7.04 17.34 -22.43
C LEU A 121 7.37 17.12 -23.92
N ARG A 122 8.63 16.78 -24.23
CA ARG A 122 9.02 16.40 -25.61
C ARG A 122 8.22 15.20 -26.10
N ARG A 123 8.01 14.20 -25.24
CA ARG A 123 7.22 13.01 -25.57
C ARG A 123 5.74 13.34 -25.76
N ALA A 124 5.14 14.09 -24.85
CA ALA A 124 3.74 14.50 -24.96
C ALA A 124 3.47 15.33 -26.23
N ARG A 125 4.41 16.20 -26.63
CA ARG A 125 4.34 16.93 -27.91
C ARG A 125 4.39 15.97 -29.11
N LEU A 126 5.22 14.93 -29.05
CA LEU A 126 5.31 13.92 -30.12
C LEU A 126 4.04 13.06 -30.19
N ASP A 127 3.50 12.65 -29.05
CA ASP A 127 2.27 11.83 -29.00
C ASP A 127 1.05 12.61 -29.49
N ARG A 128 1.00 13.93 -29.22
CA ARG A 128 0.01 14.86 -29.79
C ARG A 128 0.10 14.93 -31.32
N ARG A 129 1.32 14.98 -31.88
CA ARG A 129 1.54 14.94 -33.33
C ARG A 129 1.13 13.61 -33.97
N LYS A 130 1.22 12.51 -33.23
CA LYS A 130 0.91 11.15 -33.70
C LYS A 130 -0.56 10.75 -33.49
N HIS A 131 -1.43 11.67 -33.08
CA HIS A 131 -2.85 11.43 -32.79
C HIS A 131 -3.09 10.17 -31.93
N ARG A 132 -2.20 9.89 -30.96
CA ARG A 132 -2.37 8.75 -30.06
C ARG A 132 -3.49 9.04 -29.06
N PRO A 133 -4.43 8.10 -28.83
CA PRO A 133 -5.53 8.31 -27.90
C PRO A 133 -4.98 8.49 -26.48
N ASN A 134 -5.32 9.62 -25.85
CA ASN A 134 -4.85 9.93 -24.52
C ASN A 134 -5.83 9.41 -23.45
N LYS A 135 -5.36 8.51 -22.57
CA LYS A 135 -6.12 8.00 -21.42
C LYS A 135 -5.71 8.63 -20.08
N THR A 136 -5.01 9.77 -20.06
CA THR A 136 -4.56 10.43 -18.81
C THR A 136 -5.68 10.59 -17.79
N ARG A 137 -6.91 10.94 -18.20
CA ARG A 137 -8.04 11.11 -17.27
C ARG A 137 -8.33 9.86 -16.45
N TYR A 138 -8.23 8.68 -17.06
CA TYR A 138 -8.46 7.41 -16.36
C TYR A 138 -7.37 7.14 -15.30
N GLU A 139 -6.11 7.41 -15.65
CA GLU A 139 -4.98 7.27 -14.71
C GLU A 139 -5.10 8.25 -13.54
N VAL A 140 -5.49 9.50 -13.79
CA VAL A 140 -5.70 10.51 -12.74
C VAL A 140 -6.83 10.13 -11.79
N VAL A 141 -7.95 9.63 -12.32
CA VAL A 141 -9.05 9.12 -11.48
C VAL A 141 -8.56 7.96 -10.60
N GLN A 142 -7.72 7.07 -11.14
CA GLN A 142 -7.13 5.99 -10.36
C GLN A 142 -6.21 6.51 -9.25
N TRP A 143 -5.43 7.56 -9.51
CA TRP A 143 -4.62 8.21 -8.47
C TRP A 143 -5.48 8.86 -7.40
N LEU A 144 -6.55 9.54 -7.78
CA LEU A 144 -7.48 10.17 -6.83
C LEU A 144 -8.17 9.13 -5.94
N ARG A 145 -8.49 7.96 -6.49
CA ARG A 145 -9.00 6.82 -5.72
C ARG A 145 -7.98 6.28 -4.71
N ALA A 146 -6.68 6.38 -4.99
CA ALA A 146 -5.65 6.03 -4.01
C ALA A 146 -5.56 7.08 -2.89
N VAL A 147 -5.69 8.37 -3.21
CA VAL A 147 -5.74 9.46 -2.23
C VAL A 147 -6.91 9.33 -1.25
N GLU A 148 -8.02 8.72 -1.68
CA GLU A 148 -9.15 8.39 -0.81
C GLU A 148 -8.71 7.60 0.45
N PHE A 149 -7.78 6.65 0.32
CA PHE A 149 -7.23 5.88 1.45
C PHE A 149 -6.41 6.74 2.41
N VAL A 150 -5.69 7.73 1.89
CA VAL A 150 -4.97 8.70 2.72
C VAL A 150 -5.96 9.54 3.53
N ALA A 151 -7.07 9.97 2.92
CA ALA A 151 -8.10 10.71 3.62
C ALA A 151 -8.75 9.88 4.74
N TYR A 152 -9.05 8.60 4.50
CA TYR A 152 -9.52 7.71 5.56
C TYR A 152 -8.53 7.57 6.70
N PHE A 153 -7.23 7.52 6.41
CA PHE A 153 -6.19 7.47 7.44
C PHE A 153 -6.14 8.77 8.27
N ILE A 154 -6.26 9.94 7.64
CA ILE A 154 -6.32 11.24 8.35
C ILE A 154 -7.56 11.30 9.26
N VAL A 155 -8.71 10.83 8.79
CA VAL A 155 -9.92 10.75 9.61
C VAL A 155 -9.70 9.80 10.79
N TYR A 156 -9.04 8.67 10.56
CA TYR A 156 -8.70 7.71 11.61
C TYR A 156 -7.79 8.33 12.69
N THR A 157 -6.70 9.02 12.32
CA THR A 157 -5.79 9.62 13.30
C THR A 157 -6.51 10.65 14.18
N ARG A 158 -7.40 11.46 13.60
CA ARG A 158 -8.26 12.38 14.36
C ARG A 158 -9.29 11.67 15.23
N SER A 159 -9.81 10.53 14.77
CA SER A 159 -10.79 9.74 15.53
C SER A 159 -10.19 9.13 16.80
N ILE A 160 -8.89 8.78 16.79
CA ILE A 160 -8.21 8.23 17.99
C ILE A 160 -8.33 9.19 19.18
N GLU A 161 -8.20 10.50 18.95
CA GLU A 161 -8.31 11.53 20.00
C GLU A 161 -9.74 11.68 20.54
N LEU A 162 -10.75 11.28 19.77
CA LEU A 162 -12.16 11.48 20.11
C LEU A 162 -12.79 10.25 20.79
N ILE A 163 -12.63 9.08 20.17
CA ILE A 163 -13.33 7.84 20.56
C ILE A 163 -12.40 6.75 21.11
N GLY A 164 -11.09 7.03 21.17
CA GLY A 164 -10.08 6.09 21.69
C GLY A 164 -9.57 5.12 20.64
N TYR A 165 -8.44 4.47 20.96
CA TYR A 165 -7.67 3.69 19.99
C TYR A 165 -8.41 2.42 19.54
N LEU A 166 -9.08 1.72 20.46
CA LEU A 166 -9.81 0.49 20.16
C LEU A 166 -10.95 0.73 19.14
N PHE A 167 -11.88 1.62 19.47
CA PHE A 167 -13.05 1.87 18.63
C PHE A 167 -12.65 2.53 17.31
N ALA A 168 -11.70 3.47 17.32
CA ALA A 168 -11.21 4.09 16.09
C ALA A 168 -10.61 3.04 15.13
N THR A 169 -9.82 2.09 15.64
CA THR A 169 -9.19 1.05 14.82
C THR A 169 -10.20 0.06 14.26
N ILE A 170 -11.17 -0.38 15.06
CA ILE A 170 -12.22 -1.30 14.61
C ILE A 170 -13.08 -0.62 13.53
N ILE A 171 -13.55 0.60 13.78
CA ILE A 171 -14.39 1.35 12.83
C ILE A 171 -13.60 1.59 11.53
N PHE A 172 -12.34 2.01 11.63
CA PHE A 172 -11.49 2.22 10.47
C PHE A 172 -11.31 0.93 9.65
N ALA A 173 -10.97 -0.19 10.30
CA ALA A 173 -10.77 -1.47 9.63
C ALA A 173 -12.05 -1.94 8.92
N VAL A 174 -13.20 -1.83 9.59
CA VAL A 174 -14.51 -2.17 9.01
C VAL A 174 -14.83 -1.30 7.80
N LEU A 175 -14.63 0.02 7.90
CA LEU A 175 -14.85 0.94 6.79
C LEU A 175 -13.97 0.58 5.58
N MET A 176 -12.70 0.18 5.82
CA MET A 176 -11.79 -0.22 4.75
C MET A 176 -12.28 -1.47 4.03
N VAL A 177 -12.65 -2.50 4.78
CA VAL A 177 -13.13 -3.77 4.23
C VAL A 177 -14.45 -3.59 3.48
N PHE A 178 -15.34 -2.72 3.99
CA PHE A 178 -16.56 -2.35 3.29
C PHE A 178 -16.27 -1.59 1.97
N ARG A 179 -15.32 -0.66 1.99
CA ARG A 179 -14.91 0.12 0.81
C ARG A 179 -14.27 -0.75 -0.27
N LEU A 180 -13.52 -1.79 0.12
CA LEU A 180 -12.94 -2.81 -0.75
C LEU A 180 -13.99 -3.76 -1.36
N GLY A 181 -15.23 -3.74 -0.88
CA GLY A 181 -16.34 -4.54 -1.41
C GLY A 181 -16.57 -5.87 -0.69
N TYR A 182 -15.82 -6.16 0.38
CA TYR A 182 -16.03 -7.35 1.21
C TYR A 182 -17.21 -7.15 2.16
N ARG A 183 -18.43 -7.25 1.62
CA ARG A 183 -19.68 -6.95 2.34
C ARG A 183 -20.32 -8.13 3.07
N SER A 184 -19.75 -9.33 2.98
CA SER A 184 -20.32 -10.49 3.68
C SER A 184 -20.08 -10.37 5.20
N TRP A 185 -21.05 -10.83 5.99
CA TRP A 185 -20.96 -10.85 7.46
C TRP A 185 -19.72 -11.59 7.99
N ARG A 186 -19.29 -12.65 7.28
CA ARG A 186 -18.07 -13.41 7.61
C ARG A 186 -16.82 -12.52 7.60
N TRP A 187 -16.62 -11.76 6.52
CA TRP A 187 -15.49 -10.84 6.37
C TRP A 187 -15.53 -9.70 7.40
N LEU A 188 -16.72 -9.20 7.70
CA LEU A 188 -16.90 -8.18 8.74
C LEU A 188 -16.47 -8.70 10.12
N GLY A 189 -16.91 -9.90 10.50
CA GLY A 189 -16.52 -10.54 11.77
C GLY A 189 -15.02 -10.79 11.88
N ILE A 190 -14.40 -11.31 10.80
CA ILE A 190 -12.94 -11.52 10.75
C ILE A 190 -12.20 -10.19 10.93
N THR A 191 -12.70 -9.10 10.33
CA THR A 191 -12.06 -7.78 10.40
C THR A 191 -12.13 -7.20 11.80
N ILE A 192 -13.27 -7.33 12.48
CA ILE A 192 -13.41 -6.91 13.89
C ILE A 192 -12.46 -7.72 14.78
N ALA A 193 -12.40 -9.04 14.59
CA ALA A 193 -11.51 -9.89 15.38
C ALA A 193 -10.03 -9.56 15.16
N VAL A 194 -9.60 -9.42 13.90
CA VAL A 194 -8.20 -9.10 13.56
C VAL A 194 -7.81 -7.69 14.03
N SER A 195 -8.70 -6.70 13.87
CA SER A 195 -8.43 -5.34 14.36
C SER A 195 -8.34 -5.29 15.89
N PHE A 196 -9.19 -6.03 16.61
CA PHE A 196 -9.09 -6.18 18.06
C PHE A 196 -7.74 -6.80 18.49
N VAL A 197 -7.35 -7.90 17.86
CA VAL A 197 -6.05 -8.55 18.12
C VAL A 197 -4.88 -7.61 17.80
N SER A 198 -4.98 -6.83 16.71
CA SER A 198 -3.96 -5.85 16.34
C SER A 198 -3.80 -4.77 17.41
N VAL A 199 -4.92 -4.23 17.93
CA VAL A 199 -4.91 -3.24 19.02
C VAL A 199 -4.23 -3.81 20.26
N LEU A 200 -4.56 -5.05 20.64
CA LEU A 200 -3.95 -5.72 21.78
C LEU A 200 -2.45 -5.94 21.56
N PHE A 201 -2.04 -6.37 20.37
CA PHE A 201 -0.64 -6.53 19.99
C PHE A 201 0.14 -5.21 20.12
N PHE A 202 -0.40 -4.11 19.58
CA PHE A 202 0.26 -2.81 19.66
C PHE A 202 0.32 -2.27 21.09
N ARG A 203 -0.74 -2.46 21.88
CA ARG A 203 -0.72 -2.02 23.29
C ARG A 203 0.27 -2.83 24.13
N THR A 204 0.25 -4.15 23.99
CA THR A 204 1.05 -5.05 24.84
C THR A 204 2.53 -5.06 24.46
N MET A 205 2.85 -5.06 23.17
CA MET A 205 4.24 -5.14 22.69
C MET A 205 4.89 -3.77 22.54
N LEU A 206 4.19 -2.76 22.01
CA LEU A 206 4.78 -1.44 21.71
C LEU A 206 4.51 -0.38 22.79
N GLN A 207 3.68 -0.67 23.81
CA GLN A 207 3.34 0.25 24.92
C GLN A 207 3.02 1.68 24.45
N ILE A 208 2.26 1.78 23.35
CA ILE A 208 1.92 3.06 22.74
C ILE A 208 1.12 3.89 23.75
N LYS A 209 1.62 5.10 24.04
CA LYS A 209 0.93 6.08 24.88
C LYS A 209 -0.32 6.56 24.15
N THR A 210 -1.49 6.19 24.66
CA THR A 210 -2.77 6.71 24.17
C THR A 210 -3.05 8.08 24.79
N PRO A 211 -3.73 8.99 24.06
CA PRO A 211 -4.12 10.29 24.61
C PRO A 211 -5.03 10.10 25.83
N VAL A 212 -4.74 10.85 26.90
CA VAL A 212 -5.41 10.68 28.21
C VAL A 212 -6.84 11.25 28.20
N ASN A 213 -7.10 12.24 27.35
CA ASN A 213 -8.40 12.91 27.25
C ASN A 213 -9.16 12.39 26.02
N ILE A 214 -9.92 11.32 26.22
CA ILE A 214 -10.79 10.72 25.20
C ILE A 214 -12.23 11.08 25.55
N TRP A 215 -12.91 11.83 24.68
CA TRP A 215 -14.26 12.33 24.92
C TRP A 215 -15.25 11.20 25.23
N LEU A 216 -15.19 10.10 24.47
CA LEU A 216 -16.09 8.97 24.65
C LEU A 216 -15.92 8.28 26.00
N TYR A 217 -14.68 8.18 26.51
CA TYR A 217 -14.41 7.47 27.76
C TYR A 217 -14.91 8.26 28.97
N ASN A 218 -14.93 9.60 28.89
CA ASN A 218 -15.45 10.46 29.95
C ASN A 218 -16.99 10.37 30.13
N GLN A 219 -17.70 9.65 29.25
CA GLN A 219 -19.14 9.40 29.36
C GLN A 219 -19.44 8.04 30.02
N LEU A 220 -18.41 7.22 30.28
CA LEU A 220 -18.56 5.89 30.89
C LEU A 220 -18.55 6.00 32.42
N PRO A 221 -19.14 5.01 33.13
CA PRO A 221 -19.00 4.92 34.59
C PRO A 221 -17.53 4.81 35.02
N ASP A 222 -17.17 5.42 36.16
CA ASP A 222 -15.78 5.59 36.64
C ASP A 222 -14.90 4.34 36.58
N GLY A 223 -15.46 3.16 36.83
CA GLY A 223 -14.74 1.88 36.79
C GLY A 223 -14.41 1.44 35.35
N LEU A 224 -15.34 1.61 34.42
CA LEU A 224 -15.16 1.28 33.00
C LEU A 224 -14.30 2.32 32.29
N GLU A 225 -14.44 3.60 32.64
CA GLU A 225 -13.60 4.68 32.12
C GLU A 225 -12.11 4.40 32.41
N ARG A 226 -11.78 4.11 33.69
CA ARG A 226 -10.41 3.82 34.09
C ARG A 226 -9.86 2.59 33.37
N PHE A 227 -10.64 1.52 33.27
CA PHE A 227 -10.23 0.31 32.54
C PHE A 227 -9.93 0.61 31.07
N MET A 228 -10.82 1.34 30.38
CA MET A 228 -10.63 1.70 28.97
C MET A 228 -9.41 2.61 28.76
N LYS A 229 -9.16 3.60 29.62
CA LYS A 229 -7.97 4.48 29.52
C LYS A 229 -6.65 3.74 29.76
N VAL A 230 -6.65 2.73 30.63
CA VAL A 230 -5.45 1.96 30.99
C VAL A 230 -5.11 0.90 29.95
N TYR A 231 -6.10 0.30 29.30
CA TYR A 231 -5.85 -0.81 28.36
C TYR A 231 -6.05 -0.46 26.88
N PHE A 232 -6.76 0.62 26.55
CA PHE A 232 -7.15 0.98 25.18
C PHE A 232 -7.06 2.49 24.91
#